data_AF-W2QU53-F1
#
_entry.id   AF-W2QU53-F1
#
_cell.length_a   1.000
_cell.length_b   1.000
_cell.length_c   1.000
_cell.angle_alpha   90.00
_cell.angle_beta   90.00
_cell.angle_gamma   90.00
#
_symmetry.space_group_name_H-M   'P 1'
#
loop_
_entity.id
_entity.type
_entity.pdbx_description
1 polymer ?
#
loop_
_entity_poly.entity_id
_entity_poly.type
_entity_poly.pdbx_seq_one_letter_code
_entity_poly.pdbx_strand_id
1 'polypeptide(L)'
;MCITRNFISICATARRTEEKESIRDLYRYTSTTNHSQSSISARSLTFESVTTMPFAHVTSNVPKSNVDVPTALRALSKALSEALGKPEAYVMVQLDLDTPMIFQASDAPCAFIQIRSIGRIGPDLNPKTAASLTTMAAEALKIPADRIFLNLDDVDAANWAMAGNTIG
;
A
#
# COMPACT_ATOMS: atom_id res chain seq x y z
N MET A 1 -15.95 8.79 -55.11
CA MET A 1 -15.00 9.91 -55.15
C MET A 1 -14.31 9.98 -53.80
N CYS A 2 -13.02 9.62 -53.76
CA CYS A 2 -12.09 9.83 -52.63
C CYS A 2 -12.05 11.34 -52.23
N ILE A 3 -11.58 11.81 -51.07
CA ILE A 3 -10.27 11.62 -50.43
C ILE A 3 -10.32 11.99 -48.92
N THR A 4 -9.47 11.28 -48.17
CA THR A 4 -9.00 11.31 -46.75
C THR A 4 -8.36 12.60 -46.20
N ARG A 5 -8.38 12.78 -44.85
CA ARG A 5 -7.22 13.02 -43.93
C ARG A 5 -7.72 13.27 -42.47
N ASN A 6 -7.48 12.39 -41.51
CA ASN A 6 -6.38 12.34 -40.53
C ASN A 6 -6.12 13.63 -39.71
N PHE A 7 -6.42 13.59 -38.40
CA PHE A 7 -5.56 14.15 -37.34
C PHE A 7 -5.86 13.47 -35.99
N ILE A 8 -5.01 12.51 -35.63
CA ILE A 8 -4.72 12.10 -34.25
C ILE A 8 -3.68 13.09 -33.75
N SER A 9 -3.87 13.72 -32.58
CA SER A 9 -2.85 13.94 -31.56
C SER A 9 -3.38 14.85 -30.44
N ILE A 10 -2.82 14.65 -29.24
CA ILE A 10 -2.91 15.49 -28.03
C ILE A 10 -4.12 15.21 -27.12
N CYS A 11 -4.05 14.10 -26.39
CA CYS A 11 -4.67 14.01 -25.07
C CYS A 11 -3.81 13.13 -24.13
N ALA A 12 -2.58 13.56 -23.88
CA ALA A 12 -1.63 12.83 -23.02
C ALA A 12 -0.98 13.69 -21.92
N THR A 13 -1.43 14.93 -21.71
CA THR A 13 -0.71 15.86 -20.81
C THR A 13 -1.61 16.63 -19.83
N ALA A 14 -2.78 16.10 -19.48
CA ALA A 14 -3.69 16.76 -18.53
C ALA A 14 -3.88 16.03 -17.20
N ARG A 15 -3.40 14.79 -17.05
CA ARG A 15 -3.71 13.95 -15.86
C ARG A 15 -2.66 13.98 -14.72
N ARG A 16 -1.61 14.81 -14.81
CA ARG A 16 -0.49 14.80 -13.85
C ARG A 16 -0.44 15.99 -12.89
N THR A 17 -1.29 17.01 -13.09
CA THR A 17 -1.29 18.25 -12.31
C THR A 17 -2.38 18.27 -11.23
N GLU A 18 -3.57 17.74 -11.50
CA GLU A 18 -4.70 17.72 -10.54
C GLU A 18 -4.39 16.90 -9.28
N GLU A 19 -3.66 15.79 -9.41
CA GLU A 19 -3.32 14.91 -8.28
C GLU A 19 -2.24 15.53 -7.36
N LYS A 20 -1.36 16.39 -7.92
CA LYS A 20 -0.33 17.09 -7.15
C LYS A 20 -0.86 18.31 -6.39
N GLU A 21 -1.92 18.95 -6.90
CA GLU A 21 -2.61 20.02 -6.17
C GLU A 21 -3.41 19.47 -4.99
N SER A 22 -4.08 18.32 -5.17
CA SER A 22 -4.85 17.67 -4.11
C SER A 22 -4.02 17.33 -2.85
N ILE A 23 -2.79 16.83 -3.02
CA ILE A 23 -1.91 16.49 -1.89
C ILE A 23 -1.40 17.74 -1.17
N ARG A 24 -1.10 18.82 -1.91
CA ARG A 24 -0.65 20.09 -1.32
C ARG A 24 -1.76 20.79 -0.54
N ASP A 25 -3.00 20.69 -1.01
CA ASP A 25 -4.16 21.26 -0.33
C ASP A 25 -4.55 20.46 0.92
N LEU A 26 -4.36 19.13 0.91
CA LEU A 26 -4.51 18.30 2.11
C LEU A 26 -3.49 18.70 3.20
N TYR A 27 -2.25 18.97 2.80
CA TYR A 27 -1.19 19.41 3.72
C TYR A 27 -1.46 20.80 4.30
N ARG A 28 -1.98 21.74 3.49
CA ARG A 28 -2.35 23.09 3.96
C ARG A 28 -3.50 23.07 4.98
N TYR A 29 -4.46 22.17 4.81
CA TYR A 29 -5.62 22.08 5.70
C TYR A 29 -5.22 21.74 7.14
N THR A 30 -4.15 20.95 7.33
CA THR A 30 -3.69 20.56 8.68
C THR A 30 -2.99 21.69 9.45
N SER A 31 -2.58 22.77 8.79
CA SER A 31 -1.71 23.81 9.39
C SER A 31 -2.45 25.08 9.83
N THR A 32 -3.75 25.22 9.56
CA THR A 32 -4.49 26.45 9.87
C THR A 32 -5.86 26.14 10.48
N THR A 33 -5.93 26.03 11.80
CA THR A 33 -7.10 26.47 12.60
C THR A 33 -6.75 26.45 14.08
N ASN A 34 -6.27 27.59 14.59
CA ASN A 34 -6.36 27.92 16.01
C ASN A 34 -6.64 29.43 16.12
N HIS A 35 -7.92 29.81 16.15
CA HIS A 35 -8.44 30.84 17.05
C HIS A 35 -9.99 30.96 17.01
N SER A 36 -10.55 30.97 18.22
CA SER A 36 -11.82 31.55 18.73
C SER A 36 -13.20 31.03 18.26
N GLN A 37 -13.76 30.17 19.13
CA GLN A 37 -15.15 30.06 19.68
C GLN A 37 -16.40 30.25 18.78
N SER A 38 -17.21 29.20 18.68
CA SER A 38 -18.62 29.19 19.13
C SER A 38 -19.20 27.76 19.10
N SER A 39 -20.19 27.54 19.96
CA SER A 39 -20.75 26.27 20.43
C SER A 39 -21.36 25.38 19.35
N ILE A 40 -20.72 24.24 19.07
CA ILE A 40 -21.40 23.01 18.64
C ILE A 40 -20.76 21.87 19.42
N SER A 41 -21.57 21.16 20.22
CA SER A 41 -21.20 19.89 20.84
C SER A 41 -21.10 18.83 19.74
N ALA A 42 -20.08 18.93 18.90
CA ALA A 42 -19.61 17.81 18.11
C ALA A 42 -18.84 16.94 19.10
N ARG A 43 -19.47 15.83 19.51
CA ARG A 43 -18.79 14.77 20.24
C ARG A 43 -17.63 14.33 19.33
N SER A 44 -16.46 14.87 19.67
CA SER A 44 -15.25 14.82 18.87
C SER A 44 -14.90 13.36 18.62
N LEU A 45 -15.25 12.86 17.42
CA LEU A 45 -14.48 11.77 16.84
C LEU A 45 -13.19 12.44 16.40
N THR A 46 -12.24 12.56 17.33
CA THR A 46 -10.84 12.64 16.96
C THR A 46 -10.54 11.31 16.27
N PHE A 47 -10.84 11.25 14.97
CA PHE A 47 -10.11 10.40 14.06
C PHE A 47 -8.71 10.99 14.05
N GLU A 48 -7.98 10.65 15.11
CA GLU A 48 -6.57 10.92 15.26
C GLU A 48 -5.98 10.30 14.00
N SER A 49 -5.57 11.17 13.07
CA SER A 49 -4.94 10.79 11.83
C SER A 49 -3.56 10.29 12.17
N VAL A 50 -3.49 9.16 12.87
CA VAL A 50 -2.26 8.44 13.14
C VAL A 50 -1.70 8.13 11.76
N THR A 51 -0.59 8.78 11.42
CA THR A 51 0.15 8.64 10.17
C THR A 51 0.77 7.24 10.14
N THR A 52 -0.05 6.22 9.89
CA THR A 52 0.42 4.87 9.63
C THR A 52 0.86 4.83 8.18
N MET A 53 2.10 4.42 7.94
CA MET A 53 2.70 4.33 6.62
C MET A 53 3.01 2.85 6.31
N PRO A 54 2.05 2.09 5.75
CA PRO A 54 2.28 0.68 5.48
C PRO A 54 3.27 0.45 4.35
N PHE A 55 4.22 -0.44 4.62
CA PHE A 55 5.09 -1.02 3.62
C PHE A 55 4.93 -2.52 3.62
N ALA A 56 4.76 -3.11 2.43
CA ALA A 56 4.87 -4.55 2.24
C ALA A 56 5.98 -4.90 1.26
N HIS A 57 6.86 -5.79 1.67
CA HIS A 57 7.85 -6.42 0.81
C HIS A 57 7.48 -7.88 0.62
N VAL A 58 7.17 -8.25 -0.62
CA VAL A 58 6.82 -9.61 -1.01
C VAL A 58 7.99 -10.19 -1.80
N THR A 59 8.53 -11.31 -1.34
CA THR A 59 9.57 -12.07 -2.04
C THR A 59 9.04 -13.44 -2.41
N SER A 60 9.27 -13.90 -3.64
CA SER A 60 8.85 -15.21 -4.11
C SER A 60 9.82 -15.81 -5.13
N ASN A 61 9.87 -17.15 -5.17
CA ASN A 61 10.56 -17.92 -6.21
C ASN A 61 9.73 -18.11 -7.48
N VAL A 62 8.50 -17.59 -7.54
CA VAL A 62 7.68 -17.66 -8.75
C VAL A 62 8.36 -16.91 -9.90
N PRO A 63 8.41 -17.50 -11.11
CA PRO A 63 9.00 -16.83 -12.25
C PRO A 63 8.25 -15.55 -12.63
N LYS A 64 8.96 -14.46 -12.90
CA LYS A 64 8.35 -13.18 -13.31
C LYS A 64 7.54 -13.29 -14.60
N SER A 65 7.87 -14.24 -15.47
CA SER A 65 7.10 -14.53 -16.69
C SER A 65 5.66 -15.01 -16.42
N ASN A 66 5.39 -15.53 -15.21
CA ASN A 66 4.10 -16.13 -14.86
C ASN A 66 3.16 -15.17 -14.12
N VAL A 67 3.61 -13.95 -13.85
CA VAL A 67 2.92 -12.97 -13.00
C VAL A 67 2.74 -11.66 -13.78
N ASP A 68 1.51 -11.14 -13.81
CA ASP A 68 1.24 -9.76 -14.19
C ASP A 68 1.63 -8.83 -13.03
N VAL A 69 2.91 -8.46 -12.99
CA VAL A 69 3.51 -7.67 -11.90
C VAL A 69 2.73 -6.39 -11.58
N PRO A 70 2.35 -5.53 -12.56
CA PRO A 70 1.53 -4.36 -12.28
C PRO A 70 0.19 -4.68 -11.60
N THR A 71 -0.48 -5.75 -12.01
CA THR A 71 -1.78 -6.13 -11.43
C THR A 71 -1.61 -6.72 -10.03
N ALA A 72 -0.62 -7.57 -9.82
CA ALA A 72 -0.28 -8.11 -8.51
C ALA A 72 0.05 -7.00 -7.49
N LEU A 73 0.88 -6.02 -7.89
CA LEU A 73 1.24 -4.88 -7.03
C LEU A 73 0.01 -4.06 -6.61
N ARG A 74 -0.90 -3.74 -7.55
CA ARG A 74 -2.14 -3.02 -7.24
C ARG A 74 -3.05 -3.81 -6.30
N ALA A 75 -3.16 -5.12 -6.52
CA ALA A 75 -4.00 -5.98 -5.70
C ALA A 75 -3.47 -6.09 -4.25
N LEU A 76 -2.16 -6.26 -4.09
CA LEU A 76 -1.49 -6.27 -2.79
C LEU A 76 -1.60 -4.91 -2.07
N SER A 77 -1.41 -3.80 -2.80
CA SER A 77 -1.53 -2.44 -2.28
C SER A 77 -2.92 -2.18 -1.71
N LYS A 78 -3.96 -2.50 -2.48
CA LYS A 78 -5.35 -2.40 -2.04
C LYS A 78 -5.66 -3.28 -0.83
N ALA A 79 -5.22 -4.55 -0.84
CA ALA A 79 -5.44 -5.45 0.28
C ALA A 79 -4.78 -4.94 1.56
N LEU A 80 -3.55 -4.40 1.48
CA LEU A 80 -2.86 -3.82 2.63
C LEU A 80 -3.55 -2.56 3.16
N SER A 81 -3.99 -1.68 2.26
CA SER A 81 -4.77 -0.49 2.59
C SER A 81 -6.04 -0.86 3.37
N GLU A 82 -6.80 -1.84 2.88
CA GLU A 82 -8.04 -2.30 3.50
C GLU A 82 -7.81 -3.02 4.83
N ALA A 83 -6.78 -3.88 4.91
CA ALA A 83 -6.43 -4.62 6.12
C ALA A 83 -6.04 -3.70 7.27
N LEU A 84 -5.19 -2.71 7.00
CA LEU A 84 -4.71 -1.75 7.99
C LEU A 84 -5.61 -0.52 8.12
N GLY A 85 -6.65 -0.38 7.28
CA GLY A 85 -7.61 0.73 7.29
C GLY A 85 -6.95 2.09 7.04
N LYS A 86 -6.02 2.16 6.09
CA LYS A 86 -5.28 3.38 5.72
C LYS A 86 -5.46 3.71 4.26
N PRO A 87 -5.50 5.00 3.86
CA PRO A 87 -5.59 5.35 2.46
C PRO A 87 -4.44 4.74 1.66
N GLU A 88 -4.74 4.17 0.50
CA GLU A 88 -3.76 3.53 -0.38
C GLU A 88 -2.63 4.49 -0.80
N ALA A 89 -2.89 5.81 -0.80
CA ALA A 89 -1.88 6.84 -1.06
C ALA A 89 -0.67 6.84 -0.09
N TYR A 90 -0.80 6.23 1.09
CA TYR A 90 0.29 6.07 2.06
C TYR A 90 0.89 4.66 2.07
N VAL A 91 0.43 3.79 1.18
CA VAL A 91 0.88 2.40 1.06
C VAL A 91 2.00 2.30 0.03
N MET A 92 3.05 1.57 0.39
CA MET A 92 4.08 1.15 -0.55
C MET A 92 4.15 -0.38 -0.59
N VAL A 93 4.23 -0.94 -1.79
CA VAL A 93 4.42 -2.38 -1.99
C VAL A 93 5.61 -2.61 -2.92
N GLN A 94 6.47 -3.55 -2.53
CA GLN A 94 7.56 -4.08 -3.34
C GLN A 94 7.30 -5.58 -3.59
N LEU A 95 7.56 -6.03 -4.83
CA LEU A 95 7.44 -7.42 -5.23
C LEU A 95 8.72 -7.89 -5.93
N ASP A 96 9.45 -8.78 -5.28
CA ASP A 96 10.65 -9.43 -5.78
C ASP A 96 10.31 -10.87 -6.19
N LEU A 97 10.44 -11.15 -7.49
CA LEU A 97 10.19 -12.47 -8.10
C LEU A 97 11.52 -13.11 -8.52
N ASP A 98 11.46 -14.32 -9.06
CA ASP A 98 12.65 -15.08 -9.50
C ASP A 98 13.71 -15.28 -8.39
N THR A 99 13.31 -15.19 -7.11
CA THR A 99 14.24 -15.27 -5.99
C THR A 99 14.42 -16.73 -5.53
N PRO A 100 15.64 -17.29 -5.47
CA PRO A 100 15.84 -18.65 -4.98
C PRO A 100 15.34 -18.83 -3.54
N MET A 101 14.40 -19.75 -3.33
CA MET A 101 13.79 -20.00 -2.01
C MET A 101 13.53 -21.50 -1.82
N ILE A 102 13.63 -21.96 -0.58
CA ILE A 102 13.17 -23.28 -0.15
C ILE A 102 12.22 -23.11 1.04
N PHE A 103 11.09 -23.81 1.01
CA PHE A 103 10.11 -23.79 2.07
C PHE A 103 9.55 -25.19 2.30
N GLN A 104 9.50 -25.62 3.57
CA GLN A 104 9.17 -27.01 3.95
C GLN A 104 10.01 -28.04 3.18
N ALA A 105 11.33 -27.81 3.09
CA ALA A 105 12.29 -28.65 2.38
C ALA A 105 12.01 -28.85 0.86
N SER A 106 11.21 -27.96 0.24
CA SER A 106 10.91 -27.98 -1.19
C SER A 106 11.08 -26.60 -1.82
N ASP A 107 11.58 -26.56 -3.05
CA ASP A 107 11.69 -25.40 -3.93
C ASP A 107 10.39 -25.10 -4.71
N ALA A 108 9.30 -25.83 -4.43
CA ALA A 108 7.98 -25.52 -4.97
C ALA A 108 7.57 -24.06 -4.63
N PRO A 109 6.71 -23.42 -5.47
CA PRO A 109 6.31 -22.03 -5.30
C PRO A 109 5.98 -21.68 -3.85
N CYS A 110 6.58 -20.61 -3.36
CA CYS A 110 6.40 -20.10 -2.00
C CYS A 110 6.64 -18.59 -1.98
N ALA A 111 6.17 -17.93 -0.91
CA ALA A 111 6.40 -16.51 -0.72
C ALA A 111 6.70 -16.18 0.74
N PHE A 112 7.44 -15.10 0.93
CA PHE A 112 7.63 -14.45 2.21
C PHE A 112 7.18 -13.00 2.11
N ILE A 113 6.36 -12.56 3.06
CA ILE A 113 5.79 -11.22 3.10
C ILE A 113 6.27 -10.53 4.37
N GLN A 114 6.95 -9.40 4.25
CA GLN A 114 7.31 -8.55 5.38
C GLN A 114 6.41 -7.32 5.35
N ILE A 115 5.66 -7.09 6.41
CA ILE A 115 4.84 -5.90 6.57
C ILE A 115 5.43 -5.07 7.69
N ARG A 116 5.70 -3.80 7.38
CA ARG A 116 6.18 -2.81 8.35
C ARG A 116 5.20 -1.64 8.38
N SER A 117 4.86 -1.17 9.56
CA SER A 117 3.92 -0.06 9.69
C SER A 117 4.10 0.71 10.99
N ILE A 118 3.65 1.96 11.01
CA ILE A 118 3.59 2.77 12.23
C ILE A 118 2.24 2.53 12.90
N GLY A 119 2.23 1.73 13.95
CA GLY A 119 1.03 1.28 14.64
C GLY A 119 0.16 0.36 13.79
N ARG A 120 -1.02 0.01 14.32
CA ARG A 120 -1.97 -0.95 13.72
C ARG A 120 -1.39 -2.36 13.47
N ILE A 121 -0.32 -2.67 14.19
CA ILE A 121 0.23 -4.01 14.37
C ILE A 121 -0.02 -4.40 15.83
N GLY A 122 -0.66 -5.53 16.06
CA GLY A 122 -1.06 -5.98 17.39
C GLY A 122 -1.95 -7.22 17.36
N PRO A 123 -2.15 -7.90 18.49
CA PRO A 123 -2.79 -9.21 18.56
C PRO A 123 -4.21 -9.24 17.95
N ASP A 124 -4.95 -8.14 18.02
CA ASP A 124 -6.33 -8.08 17.52
C ASP A 124 -6.40 -7.87 15.99
N LEU A 125 -5.45 -7.14 15.41
CA LEU A 125 -5.43 -6.79 13.98
C LEU A 125 -4.59 -7.78 13.15
N ASN A 126 -3.52 -8.30 13.73
CA ASN A 126 -2.56 -9.15 13.04
C ASN A 126 -3.18 -10.36 12.35
N PRO A 127 -4.11 -11.13 12.96
CA PRO A 127 -4.74 -12.27 12.28
C PRO A 127 -5.53 -11.86 11.04
N LYS A 128 -6.24 -10.74 11.10
CA LYS A 128 -7.02 -10.21 9.96
C LYS A 128 -6.10 -9.76 8.83
N THR A 129 -5.04 -9.02 9.17
CA THR A 129 -4.03 -8.56 8.19
C THR A 129 -3.30 -9.74 7.56
N ALA A 130 -2.86 -10.70 8.36
CA ALA A 130 -2.18 -11.89 7.88
C ALA A 130 -3.07 -12.71 6.93
N ALA A 131 -4.33 -12.94 7.29
CA ALA A 131 -5.27 -13.68 6.45
C ALA A 131 -5.52 -12.96 5.11
N SER A 132 -5.83 -11.66 5.15
CA SER A 132 -6.14 -10.87 3.96
C SER A 132 -4.97 -10.85 2.96
N LEU A 133 -3.75 -10.60 3.44
CA LEU A 133 -2.57 -10.53 2.58
C LEU A 133 -2.12 -11.89 2.09
N THR A 134 -2.26 -12.94 2.91
CA THR A 134 -1.97 -14.32 2.48
C THR A 134 -2.90 -14.74 1.35
N THR A 135 -4.21 -14.51 1.48
CA THR A 135 -5.18 -14.80 0.42
C THR A 135 -4.86 -14.03 -0.86
N MET A 136 -4.61 -12.72 -0.74
CA MET A 136 -4.32 -11.90 -1.91
C MET A 136 -3.02 -12.32 -2.61
N ALA A 137 -1.95 -12.62 -1.86
CA ALA A 137 -0.69 -13.08 -2.42
C ALA A 137 -0.81 -14.48 -3.05
N ALA A 138 -1.56 -15.39 -2.43
CA ALA A 138 -1.83 -16.72 -2.97
C ALA A 138 -2.53 -16.63 -4.33
N GLU A 139 -3.55 -15.77 -4.45
CA GLU A 139 -4.27 -15.54 -5.70
C GLU A 139 -3.38 -14.86 -6.76
N ALA A 140 -2.69 -13.78 -6.39
CA ALA A 140 -1.88 -12.99 -7.32
C ALA A 140 -0.69 -13.76 -7.88
N LEU A 141 -0.06 -14.60 -7.06
CA LEU A 141 1.15 -15.35 -7.41
C LEU A 141 0.87 -16.82 -7.77
N LYS A 142 -0.37 -17.29 -7.59
CA LYS A 142 -0.79 -18.70 -7.79
C LYS A 142 0.02 -19.67 -6.92
N ILE A 143 0.18 -19.31 -5.65
CA ILE A 143 0.93 -20.07 -4.65
C ILE A 143 -0.05 -20.66 -3.61
N PRO A 144 0.15 -21.90 -3.13
CA PRO A 144 -0.62 -22.42 -2.00
C PRO A 144 -0.48 -21.54 -0.75
N ALA A 145 -1.59 -21.20 -0.09
CA ALA A 145 -1.58 -20.28 1.07
C ALA A 145 -0.76 -20.80 2.26
N ASP A 146 -0.67 -22.13 2.43
CA ASP A 146 0.15 -22.80 3.43
C ASP A 146 1.67 -22.70 3.15
N ARG A 147 2.05 -22.20 1.98
CA ARG A 147 3.44 -21.93 1.55
C ARG A 147 3.81 -20.45 1.57
N ILE A 148 3.08 -19.67 2.35
CA ILE A 148 3.31 -18.24 2.53
C ILE A 148 3.60 -17.97 4.00
N PHE A 149 4.79 -17.43 4.28
CA PHE A 149 5.11 -16.85 5.56
C PHE A 149 4.91 -15.34 5.53
N LEU A 150 4.53 -14.78 6.66
CA LEU A 150 4.31 -13.35 6.81
C LEU A 150 4.87 -12.88 8.15
N ASN A 151 5.63 -11.79 8.14
CA ASN A 151 6.10 -11.08 9.33
C ASN A 151 5.43 -9.71 9.44
N LEU A 152 5.10 -9.29 10.66
CA LEU A 152 4.44 -8.02 10.98
C LEU A 152 5.30 -7.26 11.99
N ASP A 153 5.91 -6.16 11.55
CA ASP A 153 6.75 -5.32 12.39
C ASP A 153 6.07 -3.96 12.63
N ASP A 154 5.82 -3.66 13.90
CA ASP A 154 5.48 -2.29 14.32
C ASP A 154 6.76 -1.45 14.40
N VAL A 155 6.75 -0.29 13.76
CA VAL A 155 7.89 0.63 13.71
C VAL A 155 7.51 1.95 14.35
N ASP A 156 8.34 2.40 15.29
CA ASP A 156 8.20 3.71 15.90
C ASP A 156 8.20 4.82 14.83
N ALA A 157 7.30 5.79 14.97
CA ALA A 157 7.17 6.91 14.04
C ALA A 157 8.48 7.72 13.89
N ALA A 158 9.29 7.82 14.95
CA ALA A 158 10.59 8.50 14.92
C ALA A 158 11.62 7.75 14.05
N ASN A 159 11.42 6.45 13.81
CA ASN A 159 12.27 5.60 12.99
C ASN A 159 11.75 5.40 11.56
N TRP A 160 10.70 6.12 11.18
CA TRP A 160 10.12 6.09 9.84
C TRP A 160 10.16 7.50 9.25
N ALA A 161 10.53 7.62 7.97
CA ALA A 161 10.67 8.91 7.32
C ALA A 161 10.00 8.94 5.95
N MET A 162 9.46 10.11 5.59
CA MET A 162 8.90 10.39 4.28
C MET A 162 9.38 11.77 3.82
N ALA A 163 9.78 11.89 2.55
CA ALA A 163 10.26 13.15 1.98
C ALA A 163 11.37 13.82 2.81
N GLY A 164 12.26 13.03 3.42
CA GLY A 164 13.40 13.52 4.20
C GLY A 164 13.10 13.92 5.65
N ASN A 165 11.88 13.72 6.16
CA ASN A 165 11.51 14.04 7.54
C ASN A 165 10.98 12.79 8.25
N THR A 166 11.31 12.64 9.54
CA THR A 166 10.70 11.60 10.39
C THR A 166 9.24 11.91 10.67
N ILE A 167 8.46 10.87 10.99
CA ILE A 167 7.02 11.01 11.22
C ILE A 167 6.70 11.32 12.69
N GLY A 168 7.52 10.80 13.61
CA GLY A 168 7.45 11.06 15.05
C GLY A 168 8.15 12.35 15.48
#